data_AF-A0A8T0DC03-F1
#
_entry.id   AF-A0A8T0DC03-F1
#
_cell.length_a   1.000
_cell.length_b   1.000
_cell.length_c   1.000
_cell.angle_alpha   90.00
_cell.angle_beta   90.00
_cell.angle_gamma   90.00
#
_symmetry.space_group_name_H-M   'P 1'
#
loop_
_entity.id
_entity.type
_entity.pdbx_description
1 polymer ?
#
loop_
_entity_poly.entity_id
_entity_poly.type
_entity_poly.pdbx_seq_one_letter_code
_entity_poly.pdbx_strand_id
1 'polypeptide(L)' 'MVQKGRATSFEVTVDSILIFSKLQSGRFPDHTAITKQVSAVAEGMKPTFVTEYESQAPWSCQLL' A
#
# COMPACT_ATOMS: atom_id res chain seq x y z
N MET A 1 -2.26 -16.70 8.65
CA MET A 1 -2.02 -15.85 9.83
C MET A 1 -2.38 -14.42 9.47
N VAL A 2 -3.22 -13.74 10.24
CA VAL A 2 -3.57 -12.32 10.00
C VAL A 2 -2.74 -11.48 10.96
N GLN A 3 -1.90 -10.58 10.45
CA GLN A 3 -1.20 -9.61 11.28
C GLN A 3 -2.18 -8.48 11.65
N LYS A 4 -2.40 -8.26 12.95
CA LYS A 4 -3.18 -7.12 13.47
C LYS A 4 -2.24 -5.95 13.71
N GLY A 5 -2.30 -4.94 12.84
CA GLY A 5 -1.66 -3.64 13.05
C GLY A 5 -2.40 -2.77 14.07
N ARG A 6 -1.90 -1.54 14.31
CA ARG A 6 -2.59 -0.55 15.14
C ARG A 6 -3.96 -0.23 14.50
N ALA A 7 -4.93 0.19 15.32
CA ALA A 7 -6.20 0.69 14.78
C ALA A 7 -5.93 1.75 13.70
N THR A 8 -6.63 1.65 12.57
CA THR A 8 -6.52 2.51 11.38
C THR A 8 -5.22 2.43 10.55
N SER A 9 -4.26 1.57 10.91
CA SER A 9 -3.05 1.35 10.09
C SER A 9 -3.33 0.45 8.88
N PHE A 10 -2.69 0.76 7.75
CA PHE A 10 -2.57 -0.13 6.60
C PHE A 10 -1.09 -0.19 6.23
N GLU A 11 -0.50 -1.37 6.33
CA GLU A 11 0.92 -1.61 6.10
C GLU A 11 1.07 -2.82 5.19
N VAL A 12 1.99 -2.72 4.23
CA VAL A 12 2.29 -3.81 3.30
C VAL A 12 3.74 -4.20 3.52
N THR A 13 3.94 -5.48 3.84
CA THR A 13 5.26 -6.07 4.01
C THR A 13 5.42 -7.24 3.04
N VAL A 14 6.63 -7.38 2.48
CA VAL A 14 7.03 -8.53 1.65
C VAL A 14 8.35 -9.04 2.22
N ASP A 15 8.42 -10.34 2.53
CA ASP A 15 9.58 -10.96 3.19
C ASP A 15 10.03 -10.21 4.46
N SER A 16 9.07 -9.78 5.27
CA SER A 16 9.28 -8.97 6.50
C SER A 16 9.88 -7.57 6.26
N ILE A 17 9.97 -7.12 5.01
CA ILE A 17 10.41 -5.77 4.63
C ILE A 17 9.18 -4.91 4.36
N LEU A 18 9.09 -3.76 5.03
CA LEU A 18 8.01 -2.80 4.83
C LEU A 18 8.16 -2.11 3.47
N ILE A 19 7.19 -2.33 2.59
CA ILE A 19 7.13 -1.70 1.26
C ILE A 19 6.12 -0.56 1.19
N PHE A 20 5.21 -0.46 2.16
CA PHE A 20 4.28 0.67 2.27
C PHE A 20 3.72 0.85 3.69
N SER A 21 3.50 2.10 4.11
CA SER A 21 2.76 2.44 5.33
C SER A 21 1.81 3.62 5.12
N LYS A 22 0.52 3.39 5.33
CA LYS A 22 -0.52 4.44 5.33
C LYS A 22 -0.33 5.45 6.45
N LEU A 23 0.24 5.04 7.59
CA LEU A 23 0.51 5.95 8.69
C LEU A 23 1.58 6.99 8.32
N GLN A 24 2.50 6.63 7.41
CA GLN A 24 3.55 7.54 6.92
C GLN A 24 3.05 8.42 5.77
N SER A 25 2.27 7.86 4.84
CA SER A 25 1.81 8.58 3.64
C SER A 25 0.52 9.38 3.83
N GLY A 26 -0.28 9.03 4.85
CA GLY A 26 -1.60 9.62 5.12
C GLY A 26 -2.70 9.21 4.12
N ARG A 27 -2.40 8.34 3.15
CA ARG A 27 -3.33 7.93 2.08
C ARG A 27 -3.10 6.48 1.68
N PHE A 28 -4.00 5.90 0.90
CA PHE A 28 -3.83 4.54 0.38
C PHE A 28 -2.85 4.52 -0.81
N PRO A 29 -2.10 3.41 -0.99
CA PRO A 29 -1.17 3.26 -2.11
C PRO A 29 -1.95 3.01 -3.39
N ASP A 30 -1.36 3.35 -4.53
CA ASP A 30 -1.89 2.87 -5.81
C ASP A 30 -1.84 1.33 -5.86
N HIS A 31 -3.00 0.72 -6.13
CA HIS A 31 -3.13 -0.74 -6.15
C HIS A 31 -2.21 -1.39 -7.19
N THR A 32 -2.04 -0.75 -8.35
CA THR A 32 -1.20 -1.28 -9.43
C THR A 32 0.27 -1.23 -9.04
N ALA A 33 0.71 -0.16 -8.37
CA ALA A 33 2.08 0.00 -7.89
C ALA A 33 2.45 -1.06 -6.85
N ILE A 34 1.57 -1.34 -5.87
CA ILE A 34 1.77 -2.42 -4.89
C ILE A 34 1.90 -3.77 -5.59
N THR A 35 0.97 -4.07 -6.51
CA THR A 35 0.97 -5.35 -7.24
C THR A 35 2.26 -5.53 -8.03
N LYS A 36 2.70 -4.49 -8.77
CA LYS A 36 3.97 -4.52 -9.51
C LYS A 36 5.18 -4.73 -8.60
N GLN A 37 5.20 -4.07 -7.44
CA GLN A 37 6.29 -4.22 -6.49
C GLN A 37 6.36 -5.66 -5.94
N VAL A 38 5.22 -6.23 -5.57
CA VAL A 38 5.14 -7.62 -5.10
C VAL A 38 5.59 -8.59 -6.19
N SER A 39 5.14 -8.40 -7.44
CA SER A 39 5.56 -9.23 -8.57
C SER A 39 7.07 -9.15 -8.83
N ALA A 40 7.64 -7.95 -8.81
CA ALA A 40 9.09 -7.76 -8.99
C ALA A 40 9.89 -8.48 -7.91
N VAL A 41 9.42 -8.44 -6.66
CA VAL A 41 10.08 -9.17 -5.56
C VAL A 41 9.97 -10.68 -5.76
N ALA A 42 8.83 -11.18 -6.22
CA ALA A 42 8.66 -12.60 -6.57
C ALA A 42 9.62 -13.05 -7.70
N GLU A 43 9.99 -12.14 -8.60
CA GLU A 43 10.99 -12.36 -9.67
C GLU A 43 12.45 -12.25 -9.18
N GLY A 44 12.68 -11.94 -7.90
CA GLY A 44 14.00 -11.85 -7.28
C GLY A 44 14.56 -10.43 -7.18
N MET A 45 13.78 -9.41 -7.52
CA MET A 45 14.17 -8.02 -7.27
C MET A 45 14.11 -7.70 -5.78
N LYS A 46 14.92 -6.73 -5.33
CA LYS A 46 14.88 -6.28 -3.95
C LYS A 46 13.61 -5.45 -3.71
N PRO A 47 12.92 -5.63 -2.56
CA PRO A 47 11.77 -4.82 -2.20
C PRO A 47 12.16 -3.35 -2.04
N THR A 48 11.37 -2.48 -2.68
CA THR A 48 11.49 -1.02 -2.60
C THR A 48 10.20 -0.42 -2.07
N PHE A 49 10.31 0.75 -1.46
CA PHE A 49 9.16 1.45 -0.90
C PHE A 49 8.31 2.06 -2.02
N VAL A 50 7.00 1.80 -2.00
CA VAL A 50 6.03 2.31 -2.98
C VAL A 50 5.66 3.75 -2.63
N THR A 51 5.78 4.65 -3.60
CA THR A 51 5.53 6.09 -3.44
C THR A 51 4.36 6.59 -4.28
N GLU A 52 3.77 5.72 -5.09
CA GLU A 52 2.55 5.97 -5.83
C GLU A 52 1.33 5.77 -4.93
N TYR A 53 0.38 6.68 -5.07
CA TYR A 53 -0.82 6.72 -4.26
C TYR A 53 -2.04 6.75 -5.15
N GLU A 54 -3.18 6.29 -4.65
CA GLU A 54 -4.45 6.48 -5.34
C GLU A 54 -4.64 7.97 -5.61
N SER A 55 -4.72 8.35 -6.89
CA SER A 55 -5.31 9.63 -7.26
C SER A 55 -6.75 9.59 -6.80
N GLN A 56 -7.19 10.54 -5.97
CA GLN A 56 -8.53 10.62 -5.40
C GLN A 56 -9.59 10.03 -6.36
N ALA A 57 -10.22 8.92 -5.97
CA ALA A 57 -11.44 8.48 -6.62
C ALA A 57 -12.58 9.46 -6.28
N PRO A 58 -13.56 9.65 -7.18
CA PRO A 58 -14.49 10.76 -7.19
C PRO A 58 -15.52 10.60 -6.07
N TRP A 59 -15.16 10.91 -4.85
CA TRP A 59 -16.16 11.25 -3.84
C TRP A 59 -16.64 12.67 -4.13
N SER A 60 -17.38 12.83 -5.25
CA SER A 60 -18.50 13.74 -5.18
C SER A 60 -19.36 13.22 -4.03
N CYS A 61 -19.29 13.91 -2.89
CA CYS A 61 -20.33 13.80 -1.88
C CYS A 61 -21.63 14.24 -2.55
N GLN A 62 -22.35 13.34 -3.21
CA GLN A 62 -23.78 13.50 -3.40
C GLN A 62 -24.40 13.10 -2.07
N LEU A 63 -24.68 14.12 -1.26
CA LEU A 63 -25.60 14.05 -0.14
C LEU A 63 -26.85 13.29 -0.60
N LEU A 64 -27.06 12.11 -0.03
CA LEU A 64 -28.38 11.47 0.07
C LEU A 64 -29.05 11.97 1.34
#